data_AF-A0A1L6MX92-F1
#
_entry.id   AF-A0A1L6MX92-F1
#
_cell.length_a   1.000
_cell.length_b   1.000
_cell.length_c   1.000
_cell.angle_alpha   90.00
_cell.angle_beta   90.00
_cell.angle_gamma   90.00
#
_symmetry.space_group_name_H-M   'P 1'
#
loop_
_entity.id
_entity.type
_entity.pdbx_description
1 polymer ?
#
loop_
_entity_poly.entity_id
_entity_poly.type
_entity_poly.pdbx_seq_one_letter_code
_entity_poly.pdbx_strand_id
1 'polypeptide(L)'
;MEVANAARLIGVLLGIEGTHALDGDREAIGPFGQRDVRYVGLLHVCASRLGFPAYEYGRQDHQGLTSWGKGLIEQCTAHRVLIDLAHVNSKGFEETYAPSIFPPIVSHTGAHLVFRHWRNIEDDQIRATAQKGGASAFSLPPNISEEDG
;
A
#
# COMPACT_ATOMS: atom_id res chain seq x y z
N MET A 1 3.94 18.34 8.36
CA MET A 1 2.58 18.14 8.90
C MET A 1 2.33 18.93 10.19
N GLU A 2 3.18 18.83 11.21
CA GLU A 2 3.02 19.58 12.47
C GLU A 2 2.95 21.10 12.29
N VAL A 3 3.82 21.66 11.44
CA VAL A 3 3.81 23.11 11.11
C VAL A 3 2.48 23.52 10.48
N ALA A 4 1.98 22.76 9.50
CA ALA A 4 0.69 23.03 8.88
C ALA A 4 -0.45 22.95 9.90
N ASN A 5 -0.45 21.93 10.76
CA ASN A 5 -1.44 21.77 11.83
C ASN A 5 -1.43 22.96 12.81
N ALA A 6 -0.25 23.34 13.31
CA ALA A 6 -0.08 24.47 14.23
C ALA A 6 -0.53 25.80 13.60
N ALA A 7 -0.28 25.98 12.30
CA ALA A 7 -0.69 27.15 11.53
C ALA A 7 -2.15 27.08 11.02
N ARG A 8 -2.89 26.00 11.30
CA ARG A 8 -4.25 25.73 10.77
C ARG A 8 -4.32 25.77 9.24
N LEU A 9 -3.28 25.26 8.59
CA LEU A 9 -3.21 25.08 7.15
C LEU A 9 -3.49 23.62 6.78
N ILE A 10 -3.91 23.41 5.53
CA ILE A 10 -4.04 22.07 4.96
C ILE A 10 -2.63 21.52 4.70
N GLY A 11 -2.30 20.41 5.35
CA GLY A 11 -1.11 19.63 5.03
C GLY A 11 -1.39 18.66 3.89
N VAL A 12 -0.54 18.66 2.88
CA VAL A 12 -0.65 17.74 1.74
C VAL A 12 0.56 16.81 1.73
N LEU A 13 0.31 15.52 1.55
CA LEU A 13 1.34 14.51 1.31
C LEU A 13 1.11 13.90 -0.07
N LEU A 14 2.10 14.01 -0.95
CA LEU A 14 2.00 13.46 -2.31
C LEU A 14 2.29 11.97 -2.29
N GLY A 15 1.43 11.21 -2.96
CA GLY A 15 1.61 9.77 -3.16
C GLY A 15 1.19 9.33 -4.55
N ILE A 16 1.64 8.13 -4.91
CA ILE A 16 1.28 7.45 -6.15
C ILE A 16 0.45 6.22 -5.76
N GLU A 17 -0.68 6.00 -6.40
CA GLU A 17 -1.49 4.80 -6.22
C GLU A 17 -1.38 3.90 -7.45
N GLY A 18 -0.73 2.75 -7.28
CA GLY A 18 -0.45 1.79 -8.35
C GLY A 18 0.83 2.11 -9.12
N THR A 19 1.74 1.13 -9.19
CA THR A 19 3.05 1.31 -9.83
C THR A 19 2.99 1.27 -11.36
N HIS A 20 1.82 1.12 -11.97
CA HIS A 20 1.63 1.32 -13.41
C HIS A 20 2.07 2.74 -13.82
N ALA A 21 1.96 3.72 -12.92
CA ALA A 21 2.45 5.08 -13.10
C ALA A 21 3.97 5.18 -13.34
N LEU A 22 4.74 4.13 -13.04
CA LEU A 22 6.18 4.09 -13.25
C LEU A 22 6.58 3.55 -14.64
N ASP A 23 5.62 3.09 -15.44
CA ASP A 23 5.82 2.52 -16.78
C ASP A 23 6.95 1.46 -16.87
N GLY A 24 7.12 0.69 -15.79
CA GLY A 24 8.13 -0.37 -15.69
C GLY A 24 9.54 0.10 -15.34
N ASP A 25 9.76 1.39 -15.12
CA ASP A 25 11.01 1.94 -14.60
C ASP A 25 10.94 2.11 -13.07
N ARG A 26 11.50 1.15 -12.33
CA ARG A 26 11.57 1.22 -10.86
C ARG A 26 12.50 2.32 -10.36
N GLU A 27 13.46 2.77 -11.17
CA GLU A 27 14.41 3.83 -10.79
C GLU A 27 13.70 5.20 -10.75
N ALA A 28 12.52 5.31 -11.38
CA ALA A 28 11.68 6.51 -11.33
C ALA A 28 11.26 6.92 -9.91
N ILE A 29 11.29 6.00 -8.94
CA ILE A 29 11.04 6.30 -7.52
C ILE A 29 11.99 7.40 -7.00
N GLY A 30 13.26 7.40 -7.43
CA GLY A 30 14.22 8.42 -7.03
C GLY A 30 13.81 9.83 -7.49
N PRO A 31 13.60 10.06 -8.81
CA PRO A 31 13.05 11.30 -9.33
C PRO A 31 11.71 11.73 -8.70
N PHE A 32 10.79 10.81 -8.42
CA PHE A 32 9.54 11.15 -7.73
C PHE A 32 9.78 11.59 -6.29
N GLY A 33 10.66 10.91 -5.55
CA GLY A 33 11.06 11.28 -4.20
C GLY A 33 11.71 12.67 -4.14
N GLN A 34 12.51 13.02 -5.15
CA GLN A 34 13.09 14.36 -5.30
C GLN A 34 12.03 15.45 -5.57
N ARG A 35 10.84 15.07 -6.03
CA ARG A 35 9.68 15.96 -6.29
C ARG A 35 8.59 15.84 -5.23
N ASP A 36 8.98 15.53 -4.00
CA ASP A 36 8.11 15.50 -2.83
C ASP A 36 7.05 14.40 -2.76
N VAL A 37 7.12 13.38 -3.63
CA VAL A 37 6.39 12.12 -3.40
C VAL A 37 6.97 11.44 -2.17
N ARG A 38 6.09 10.98 -1.26
CA ARG A 38 6.50 10.40 0.04
C ARG A 38 5.94 9.02 0.30
N TYR A 39 4.99 8.55 -0.49
CA TYR A 39 4.55 7.17 -0.45
C TYR A 39 4.13 6.65 -1.82
N VAL A 40 4.18 5.34 -1.99
CA VAL A 40 3.71 4.64 -3.18
C VAL A 40 2.85 3.43 -2.80
N GLY A 41 1.61 3.44 -3.25
CA GLY A 41 0.71 2.29 -3.31
C GLY A 41 1.23 1.33 -4.34
N LEU A 42 1.62 0.13 -3.89
CA LEU A 42 2.28 -0.83 -4.76
C LEU A 42 1.37 -1.31 -5.90
N LEU A 43 0.09 -1.49 -5.60
CA LEU A 43 -0.93 -1.97 -6.55
C LEU A 43 -2.20 -1.14 -6.47
N HIS A 44 -3.05 -1.36 -7.46
CA HIS A 44 -4.45 -0.91 -7.47
C HIS A 44 -5.31 -2.13 -7.86
N VAL A 45 -6.37 -1.94 -8.64
CA VAL A 45 -7.33 -2.98 -9.05
C VAL A 45 -6.79 -4.08 -9.98
N CYS A 46 -5.56 -3.97 -10.49
CA CYS A 46 -5.02 -4.89 -11.47
C CYS A 46 -3.57 -5.29 -11.23
N ALA A 47 -3.22 -6.49 -11.70
CA ALA A 47 -1.86 -6.99 -11.71
C ALA A 47 -0.94 -6.06 -12.49
N SER A 48 0.31 -6.00 -12.04
CA SER A 48 1.34 -5.15 -12.62
C SER A 48 2.68 -5.89 -12.65
N ARG A 49 3.72 -5.24 -13.17
CA ARG A 49 5.10 -5.78 -13.07
C ARG A 49 5.52 -6.04 -11.63
N LEU A 50 4.88 -5.39 -10.66
CA LEU A 50 5.15 -5.59 -9.25
C LEU A 50 4.64 -6.95 -8.72
N GLY A 51 3.42 -7.35 -9.08
CA GLY A 51 2.76 -8.51 -8.49
C GLY A 51 1.25 -8.49 -8.69
N PHE A 52 0.54 -9.02 -7.71
CA PHE A 52 -0.88 -9.37 -7.84
C PHE A 52 -1.77 -8.67 -6.81
N PRO A 53 -2.90 -8.09 -7.24
CA PRO A 53 -3.82 -7.42 -6.34
C PRO A 53 -4.58 -8.43 -5.48
N ALA A 54 -5.11 -7.97 -4.35
CA ALA A 54 -5.98 -8.75 -3.48
C ALA A 54 -7.30 -9.18 -4.18
N TYR A 55 -7.64 -8.55 -5.31
CA TYR A 55 -8.93 -8.71 -5.98
C TYR A 55 -8.86 -8.32 -7.46
N GLU A 56 -9.95 -8.56 -8.19
CA GLU A 56 -10.13 -8.14 -9.59
C GLU A 56 -9.09 -8.71 -10.57
N TYR A 57 -8.46 -7.85 -11.38
CA TYR A 57 -7.88 -8.24 -12.66
C TYR A 57 -6.48 -8.80 -12.48
N GLY A 58 -6.36 -10.10 -12.66
CA GLY A 58 -5.09 -10.80 -12.51
C GLY A 58 -4.78 -11.19 -11.07
N ARG A 59 -5.77 -11.24 -10.16
CA ARG A 59 -5.60 -11.82 -8.82
C ARG A 59 -4.95 -13.21 -8.88
N GLN A 60 -3.96 -13.43 -8.02
CA GLN A 60 -3.30 -14.73 -7.80
C GLN A 60 -3.01 -14.88 -6.30
N ASP A 61 -3.78 -15.69 -5.57
CA ASP A 61 -3.70 -15.73 -4.11
C ASP A 61 -2.38 -16.28 -3.57
N HIS A 62 -1.72 -17.15 -4.35
CA HIS A 62 -0.50 -17.84 -3.93
C HIS A 62 0.78 -17.22 -4.49
N GLN A 63 0.67 -16.15 -5.28
CA GLN A 63 1.83 -15.47 -5.86
C GLN A 63 1.92 -14.05 -5.29
N GLY A 64 3.11 -13.68 -4.80
CA GLY A 64 3.34 -12.37 -4.19
C GLY A 64 4.00 -11.38 -5.15
N LEU A 65 5.12 -10.82 -4.73
CA LEU A 65 5.90 -9.88 -5.51
C LEU A 65 6.75 -10.63 -6.55
N THR A 66 6.82 -10.07 -7.75
CA THR A 66 7.79 -10.51 -8.75
C THR A 66 9.22 -10.10 -8.33
N SER A 67 10.23 -10.59 -9.05
CA SER A 67 11.61 -10.11 -8.88
C SER A 67 11.74 -8.61 -9.13
N TRP A 68 10.99 -8.06 -10.10
CA TRP A 68 10.94 -6.63 -10.36
C TRP A 68 10.31 -5.88 -9.17
N GLY A 69 9.22 -6.41 -8.60
CA GLY A 69 8.56 -5.82 -7.44
C GLY A 69 9.46 -5.74 -6.22
N LYS A 70 10.25 -6.80 -5.95
CA LYS A 70 11.25 -6.80 -4.87
C LYS A 70 12.31 -5.71 -5.05
N GLY A 71 12.81 -5.51 -6.28
CA GLY A 71 13.71 -4.39 -6.58
C GLY A 71 13.08 -3.01 -6.39
N LEU A 72 11.75 -2.87 -6.59
CA LEU A 72 11.07 -1.62 -6.28
C LEU A 72 11.05 -1.31 -4.77
N ILE A 73 10.90 -2.33 -3.92
CA ILE A 73 10.96 -2.17 -2.45
C ILE A 73 12.33 -1.63 -2.02
N GLU A 74 13.41 -2.10 -2.66
CA GLU A 74 14.77 -1.60 -2.44
C GLU A 74 14.88 -0.12 -2.84
N GLN A 75 14.30 0.27 -3.99
CA GLN A 75 14.27 1.66 -4.46
C GLN A 75 13.50 2.58 -3.51
N CYS A 76 12.33 2.14 -3.04
CA CYS A 76 11.55 2.89 -2.05
C CYS A 76 12.36 3.12 -0.78
N THR A 77 13.09 2.10 -0.34
CA THR A 77 13.97 2.19 0.83
C THR A 77 15.12 3.17 0.60
N ALA A 78 15.82 3.05 -0.53
CA ALA A 78 16.95 3.92 -0.88
C ALA A 78 16.55 5.40 -0.93
N HIS A 79 15.35 5.69 -1.40
CA HIS A 79 14.84 7.05 -1.59
C HIS A 79 13.89 7.54 -0.49
N ARG A 80 13.74 6.77 0.60
CA ARG A 80 12.90 7.12 1.76
C ARG A 80 11.44 7.41 1.38
N VAL A 81 10.92 6.65 0.42
CA VAL A 81 9.51 6.66 0.02
C VAL A 81 8.80 5.53 0.78
N LEU A 82 7.74 5.87 1.51
CA LEU A 82 6.95 4.90 2.25
C LEU A 82 6.21 3.96 1.30
N ILE A 83 6.02 2.73 1.76
CA ILE A 83 5.28 1.72 1.01
C ILE A 83 3.86 1.67 1.54
N ASP A 84 2.91 1.77 0.63
CA ASP A 84 1.48 1.57 0.90
C ASP A 84 1.02 0.21 0.34
N LEU A 85 0.46 -0.59 1.24
CA LEU A 85 0.03 -1.97 1.01
C LEU A 85 -1.47 -2.10 0.72
N ALA A 86 -2.18 -0.99 0.58
CA ALA A 86 -3.54 -1.02 0.04
C ALA A 86 -3.58 -1.77 -1.31
N HIS A 87 -4.64 -2.54 -1.53
CA HIS A 87 -4.87 -3.42 -2.68
C HIS A 87 -3.91 -4.61 -2.87
N VAL A 88 -2.85 -4.76 -2.08
CA VAL A 88 -1.90 -5.87 -2.23
C VAL A 88 -2.49 -7.16 -1.64
N ASN A 89 -2.35 -8.29 -2.34
CA ASN A 89 -2.79 -9.58 -1.82
C ASN A 89 -1.98 -10.01 -0.57
N SER A 90 -2.47 -11.03 0.15
CA SER A 90 -1.82 -11.48 1.39
C SER A 90 -0.36 -11.92 1.18
N LYS A 91 -0.06 -12.59 0.06
CA LYS A 91 1.30 -13.05 -0.23
C LYS A 91 2.26 -11.89 -0.47
N GLY A 92 1.85 -10.89 -1.25
CA GLY A 92 2.62 -9.67 -1.50
C GLY A 92 2.79 -8.82 -0.24
N PHE A 93 1.77 -8.78 0.64
CA PHE A 93 1.85 -8.16 1.95
C PHE A 93 2.98 -8.78 2.78
N GLU A 94 2.98 -10.12 2.94
CA GLU A 94 4.03 -10.84 3.68
C GLU A 94 5.43 -10.60 3.10
N GLU A 95 5.55 -10.71 1.77
CA GLU A 95 6.82 -10.56 1.06
C GLU A 95 7.36 -9.13 1.08
N THR A 96 6.50 -8.14 1.28
CA THR A 96 6.90 -6.74 1.48
C THR A 96 7.20 -6.46 2.95
N TYR A 97 6.36 -6.98 3.85
CA TYR A 97 6.47 -6.78 5.28
C TYR A 97 7.79 -7.30 5.82
N ALA A 98 8.24 -8.50 5.42
CA ALA A 98 9.46 -9.10 5.92
C ALA A 98 10.73 -8.25 5.65
N PRO A 99 11.04 -7.83 4.41
CA PRO A 99 12.26 -7.07 4.10
C PRO A 99 12.15 -5.55 4.35
N SER A 100 10.95 -4.98 4.49
CA SER A 100 10.81 -3.52 4.57
C SER A 100 11.59 -2.94 5.75
N ILE A 101 12.44 -1.95 5.52
CA ILE A 101 13.15 -1.23 6.58
C ILE A 101 12.26 -0.17 7.22
N PHE A 102 11.34 0.41 6.45
CA PHE A 102 10.40 1.41 6.93
C PHE A 102 9.06 0.78 7.35
N PRO A 103 8.36 1.38 8.32
CA PRO A 103 7.01 0.97 8.67
C PRO A 103 6.09 1.11 7.44
N PRO A 104 5.42 0.03 6.99
CA PRO A 104 4.45 0.14 5.91
C PRO A 104 3.22 0.90 6.39
N ILE A 105 2.50 1.49 5.44
CA ILE A 105 1.14 1.97 5.67
C ILE A 105 0.16 1.09 4.90
N VAL A 106 -1.08 1.05 5.37
CA VAL A 106 -2.23 0.58 4.60
C VAL A 106 -3.16 1.78 4.57
N SER A 107 -3.03 2.61 3.53
CA SER A 107 -3.60 3.96 3.53
C SER A 107 -5.12 3.98 3.46
N HIS A 108 -5.74 2.91 2.96
CA HIS A 108 -7.19 2.76 2.90
C HIS A 108 -7.59 1.28 2.81
N THR A 109 -8.39 0.82 3.77
CA THR A 109 -8.89 -0.55 3.85
C THR A 109 -10.11 -0.63 4.78
N GLY A 110 -10.68 -1.82 4.99
CA GLY A 110 -11.57 -2.13 6.10
C GLY A 110 -11.00 -3.29 6.93
N ALA A 111 -11.67 -3.71 8.00
CA ALA A 111 -11.25 -4.86 8.80
C ALA A 111 -12.03 -6.11 8.37
N HIS A 112 -11.33 -7.19 7.99
CA HIS A 112 -11.98 -8.38 7.43
C HIS A 112 -12.91 -9.07 8.44
N LEU A 113 -12.53 -9.08 9.72
CA LEU A 113 -13.37 -9.64 10.79
C LEU A 113 -14.65 -8.85 11.07
N VAL A 114 -14.68 -7.55 10.72
CA VAL A 114 -15.87 -6.70 10.89
C VAL A 114 -16.80 -6.85 9.69
N PHE A 115 -16.24 -6.87 8.48
CA PHE A 115 -16.99 -7.05 7.24
C PHE A 115 -16.13 -7.85 6.27
N ARG A 116 -16.64 -9.01 5.81
CA ARG A 116 -15.89 -9.91 4.93
C ARG A 116 -15.92 -9.37 3.50
N HIS A 117 -14.98 -8.48 3.22
CA HIS A 117 -14.81 -7.89 1.90
C HIS A 117 -13.38 -8.06 1.43
N TRP A 118 -13.20 -8.22 0.12
CA TRP A 118 -11.89 -8.47 -0.49
C TRP A 118 -10.91 -7.29 -0.36
N ARG A 119 -11.39 -6.05 -0.09
CA ARG A 119 -10.52 -4.90 0.27
C ARG A 119 -10.04 -4.91 1.69
N ASN A 120 -10.70 -5.70 2.54
CA ASN A 120 -10.47 -5.60 3.96
C ASN A 120 -9.26 -6.43 4.32
N ILE A 121 -8.38 -5.80 5.07
CA ILE A 121 -7.14 -6.40 5.54
C ILE A 121 -7.44 -7.39 6.67
N GLU A 122 -6.67 -8.47 6.72
CA GLU A 122 -6.79 -9.47 7.76
C GLU A 122 -6.26 -8.96 9.10
N ASP A 123 -6.77 -9.54 10.16
CA ASP A 123 -6.52 -9.11 11.53
C ASP A 123 -5.06 -9.28 11.96
N ASP A 124 -4.39 -10.32 11.44
CA ASP A 124 -2.97 -10.57 11.60
C ASP A 124 -2.11 -9.55 10.83
N GLN A 125 -2.54 -9.12 9.65
CA GLN A 125 -1.89 -8.08 8.85
C GLN A 125 -2.02 -6.69 9.50
N ILE A 126 -3.15 -6.39 10.15
CA ILE A 126 -3.31 -5.19 11.00
C ILE A 126 -2.29 -5.22 12.15
N ARG A 127 -2.21 -6.35 12.87
CA ARG A 127 -1.25 -6.54 13.97
C ARG A 127 0.20 -6.43 13.50
N ALA A 128 0.54 -7.05 12.37
CA ALA A 128 1.87 -6.97 11.78
C ALA A 128 2.23 -5.52 11.43
N THR A 129 1.34 -4.80 10.75
CA THR A 129 1.52 -3.37 10.45
C THR A 129 1.84 -2.56 11.71
N ALA A 130 1.04 -2.75 12.77
CA ALA A 130 1.23 -2.04 14.04
C ALA A 130 2.55 -2.42 14.74
N GLN A 131 2.92 -3.71 14.75
CA GLN A 131 4.18 -4.19 15.35
C GLN A 131 5.42 -3.57 14.72
N LYS A 132 5.34 -3.21 13.44
CA LYS A 132 6.42 -2.54 12.70
C LYS A 132 6.40 -1.02 12.82
N GLY A 133 5.48 -0.46 13.62
CA GLY A 133 5.29 0.98 13.79
C GLY A 133 4.53 1.64 12.64
N GLY A 134 3.86 0.85 11.82
CA GLY A 134 3.05 1.32 10.69
C GLY A 134 1.64 1.73 11.12
N ALA A 135 0.81 2.08 10.14
CA ALA A 135 -0.58 2.44 10.39
C ALA A 135 -1.51 1.87 9.31
N SER A 136 -2.71 1.48 9.72
CA SER A 136 -3.80 1.08 8.82
C SER A 136 -4.95 2.07 8.98
N ALA A 137 -5.35 2.70 7.88
CA ALA A 137 -6.43 3.67 7.85
C ALA A 137 -7.69 3.00 7.30
N PHE A 138 -8.76 3.06 8.09
CA PHE A 138 -10.02 2.44 7.75
C PHE A 138 -10.93 3.42 7.00
N SER A 139 -11.31 3.05 5.78
CA SER A 139 -12.27 3.78 4.96
C SER A 139 -13.62 3.07 4.97
N LEU A 140 -14.70 3.85 5.10
CA LEU A 140 -16.05 3.32 4.89
C LEU A 140 -16.20 2.98 3.40
N PRO A 141 -16.48 1.72 3.02
CA PRO A 141 -16.80 1.43 1.64
C PRO A 141 -18.04 2.24 1.22
N PRO A 142 -18.09 2.80 0.00
CA PRO A 142 -19.29 3.49 -0.48
C PRO A 142 -20.52 2.57 -0.64
N ASN A 143 -20.34 1.24 -0.53
CA ASN A 143 -21.38 0.22 -0.72
C ASN A 143 -21.44 -0.79 0.43
N ILE A 144 -21.55 -0.34 1.68
CA ILE A 144 -22.07 -1.22 2.74
C ILE A 144 -23.60 -1.13 2.66
N SER A 145 -24.22 -2.05 1.90
CA SER A 145 -25.66 -2.22 1.96
C SER A 145 -25.98 -3.07 3.20
N GLU A 146 -27.11 -2.81 3.88
CA GLU A 146 -27.52 -3.58 5.06
C GLU A 146 -27.70 -5.09 4.78
N GLU A 147 -27.73 -5.51 3.50
CA GLU A 147 -27.94 -6.89 3.08
C GLU A 147 -26.66 -7.75 3.08
N ASP A 148 -25.48 -7.14 3.25
CA ASP A 148 -24.19 -7.85 3.19
C ASP A 148 -23.66 -8.31 4.57
N GLY A 149 -24.45 -8.14 5.65
CA GLY A 149 -24.11 -8.41 7.05
C GLY A 149 -24.58 -9.76 7.60
#